data_AF-A0A832AGF0-F1
#
_entry.id   AF-A0A832AGF0-F1
#
_cell.length_a   1.000
_cell.length_b   1.000
_cell.length_c   1.000
_cell.angle_alpha   90.00
_cell.angle_beta   90.00
_cell.angle_gamma   90.00
#
_symmetry.space_group_name_H-M   'P 1'
#
loop_
_entity.id
_entity.type
_entity.pdbx_description
1 polymer ?
#
loop_
_entity_poly.entity_id
_entity_poly.type
_entity_poly.pdbx_seq_one_letter_code
_entity_poly.pdbx_strand_id
1 'polypeptide(L)'
;MAGAVARPPAVGPVPLEHVAAADLVRLAQGFYFIFWGLLLAVVVGAQIVIVLWRHTFAELFLGAGVLAVLAGTWRLRQARLDAAWQATMRWPWRWAVLTTYFCVVFYMWRRVPLQPYLQTNALGFLACGIAYLISLSGAVGALTRRLGRTDLARESRWFGAVSVTLLLAPAVAALGYVGVMAVRHDENPLLQFQEMLGWITGPVMLVLLLPLSLTLGMVWAAKDATLRRLMAGDSGRSA
;
A
#
# COMPACT_ATOMS: atom_id res chain seq x y z
N MET A 1 17.69 10.52 49.14
CA MET A 1 16.43 11.01 48.56
C MET A 1 16.44 10.71 47.06
N ALA A 2 15.84 9.60 46.64
CA ALA A 2 15.76 9.20 45.23
C ALA A 2 14.43 9.72 44.65
N GLY A 3 14.52 10.63 43.68
CA GLY A 3 13.37 11.18 42.97
C GLY A 3 12.73 10.12 42.08
N ALA A 4 11.48 9.78 42.37
CA ALA A 4 10.66 8.91 41.54
C ALA A 4 10.44 9.59 40.17
N VAL A 5 11.07 9.05 39.13
CA VAL A 5 10.79 9.41 37.74
C VAL A 5 9.36 8.96 37.44
N ALA A 6 8.43 9.91 37.41
CA ALA A 6 7.05 9.68 37.03
C ALA A 6 7.03 9.07 35.62
N ARG A 7 6.52 7.83 35.51
CA ARG A 7 6.22 7.22 34.21
C ARG A 7 5.24 8.13 33.48
N PRO A 8 5.44 8.39 32.17
CA PRO A 8 4.42 9.08 31.38
C PRO A 8 3.11 8.28 31.47
N PRO A 9 1.96 8.97 31.54
CA PRO A 9 0.66 8.31 31.61
C PRO A 9 0.53 7.39 30.39
N ALA A 10 0.10 6.14 30.64
CA ALA A 10 -0.27 5.23 29.58
C ALA A 10 -1.30 5.94 28.70
N VAL A 11 -0.98 6.14 27.43
CA VAL A 11 -1.92 6.67 26.43
C VAL A 11 -3.03 5.64 26.29
N GLY A 12 -4.06 5.79 27.11
CA GLY A 12 -5.29 5.03 26.99
C GLY A 12 -5.92 5.27 25.62
N PRO A 13 -6.72 4.33 25.09
CA PRO A 13 -7.46 4.54 23.87
C PRO A 13 -8.30 5.81 24.02
N VAL A 14 -8.03 6.82 23.19
CA VAL A 14 -8.86 8.04 23.14
C VAL A 14 -10.31 7.60 22.93
N PRO A 15 -11.25 7.95 23.83
CA PRO A 15 -12.65 7.61 23.65
C PRO A 15 -13.14 8.20 22.33
N LEU A 16 -13.50 7.33 21.37
CA LEU A 16 -14.01 7.73 20.06
C LEU A 16 -15.44 8.31 20.12
N GLU A 17 -15.92 8.73 21.29
CA GLU A 17 -17.27 9.24 21.52
C GLU A 17 -17.59 10.52 20.72
N HIS A 18 -16.58 11.15 20.11
CA HIS A 18 -16.71 12.39 19.34
C HIS A 18 -16.35 12.28 17.85
N VAL A 19 -16.12 11.08 17.30
CA VAL A 19 -15.85 10.98 15.86
C VAL A 19 -17.13 11.24 15.07
N ALA A 20 -17.13 12.31 14.28
CA ALA A 20 -18.26 12.66 13.44
C ALA A 20 -18.59 11.52 12.45
N ALA A 21 -19.89 11.20 12.30
CA ALA A 21 -20.36 10.20 11.34
C ALA A 21 -19.85 10.46 9.91
N ALA A 22 -19.72 11.74 9.54
CA ALA A 22 -19.14 12.15 8.26
C ALA A 22 -17.68 11.68 8.07
N ASP A 23 -16.87 11.66 9.13
CA ASP A 23 -15.49 11.17 9.07
C ASP A 23 -15.44 9.64 8.94
N LEU A 24 -16.35 8.91 9.60
CA LEU A 24 -16.48 7.46 9.43
C LEU A 24 -16.89 7.08 8.01
N VAL A 25 -17.83 7.82 7.41
CA VAL A 25 -18.23 7.61 6.00
C VAL A 25 -17.05 7.86 5.06
N ARG A 26 -16.28 8.93 5.28
CA ARG A 26 -15.07 9.24 4.49
C ARG A 26 -14.03 8.13 4.59
N LEU A 27 -13.83 7.57 5.79
CA LEU A 27 -12.93 6.44 6.02
C LEU A 27 -13.39 5.20 5.25
N ALA A 28 -14.66 4.80 5.37
CA ALA A 28 -15.21 3.64 4.68
C ALA A 28 -15.11 3.78 3.16
N GLN A 29 -15.45 4.96 2.61
CA GLN A 29 -15.30 5.25 1.18
C GLN A 29 -13.83 5.23 0.76
N GLY A 30 -12.93 5.81 1.56
CA GLY A 30 -11.49 5.81 1.30
C GLY A 30 -10.92 4.40 1.18
N PHE A 31 -11.26 3.51 2.12
CA PHE A 31 -10.86 2.11 2.05
C PHE A 31 -11.46 1.37 0.86
N TYR A 32 -12.72 1.65 0.50
CA TYR A 32 -13.34 1.05 -0.67
C TYR A 32 -12.60 1.42 -1.96
N PHE A 33 -12.27 2.70 -2.16
CA PHE A 33 -11.49 3.14 -3.31
C PHE A 33 -10.09 2.52 -3.34
N ILE A 34 -9.41 2.42 -2.18
CA ILE A 34 -8.10 1.79 -2.10
C ILE A 34 -8.18 0.29 -2.42
N PHE A 35 -9.19 -0.42 -1.91
CA PHE A 35 -9.36 -1.85 -2.16
C PHE A 35 -9.48 -2.14 -3.66
N TRP A 36 -10.42 -1.49 -4.33
CA TRP A 36 -10.64 -1.71 -5.77
C TRP A 36 -9.52 -1.15 -6.62
N GLY A 37 -8.99 0.02 -6.25
CA GLY A 37 -7.87 0.64 -6.96
C GLY A 37 -6.61 -0.20 -6.90
N LEU A 38 -6.28 -0.75 -5.73
CA LEU A 38 -5.11 -1.59 -5.55
C LEU A 38 -5.26 -2.94 -6.26
N LEU A 39 -6.43 -3.57 -6.14
CA LEU A 39 -6.74 -4.81 -6.87
C LEU A 39 -6.55 -4.62 -8.38
N LEU A 40 -7.13 -3.55 -8.94
CA LEU A 40 -7.02 -3.25 -10.36
C LEU A 40 -5.57 -2.94 -10.76
N ALA A 41 -4.88 -2.07 -10.03
CA ALA A 41 -3.51 -1.67 -10.34
C ALA A 41 -2.53 -2.87 -10.30
N VAL A 42 -2.70 -3.78 -9.36
CA VAL A 42 -1.85 -4.97 -9.21
C VAL A 42 -2.11 -5.98 -10.31
N VAL A 43 -3.38 -6.35 -10.54
CA VAL A 43 -3.73 -7.35 -11.56
C VAL A 43 -3.30 -6.87 -12.94
N VAL A 44 -3.61 -5.61 -13.26
CA VAL A 44 -3.29 -5.02 -14.55
C VAL A 44 -1.79 -4.74 -14.68
N GLY A 45 -1.15 -4.26 -13.61
CA GLY A 45 0.31 -4.07 -13.57
C GLY A 45 1.06 -5.37 -13.79
N ALA A 46 0.66 -6.44 -13.10
CA ALA A 46 1.23 -7.78 -13.29
C ALA A 46 1.02 -8.29 -14.72
N GLN A 47 -0.18 -8.11 -15.29
CA GLN A 47 -0.42 -8.48 -16.69
C GLN A 47 0.45 -7.69 -17.67
N ILE A 48 0.63 -6.38 -17.46
CA ILE A 48 1.50 -5.55 -18.32
C ILE A 48 2.96 -6.02 -18.27
N VAL A 49 3.42 -6.49 -17.11
CA VAL A 49 4.80 -6.97 -16.93
C VAL A 49 5.01 -8.38 -17.48
N ILE A 50 4.06 -9.29 -17.25
CA ILE A 50 4.16 -10.72 -17.64
C ILE A 50 3.83 -10.91 -19.11
N VAL A 51 2.75 -10.27 -19.57
CA VAL A 51 2.27 -10.40 -20.93
C VAL A 51 2.74 -9.15 -21.67
N LEU A 52 3.86 -9.27 -22.39
CA LEU A 52 4.37 -8.30 -23.36
C LEU A 52 3.40 -8.04 -24.54
N TRP A 53 2.09 -8.15 -24.35
CA TRP A 53 1.09 -7.85 -25.36
C TRP A 53 0.66 -6.40 -25.35
N ARG A 54 0.52 -5.88 -26.57
CA ARG A 54 0.21 -4.50 -26.95
C ARG A 54 -1.27 -4.17 -26.74
N HIS A 55 -1.83 -4.43 -25.56
CA HIS A 55 -3.21 -4.01 -25.26
C HIS A 55 -3.19 -2.66 -24.56
N THR A 56 -3.40 -1.60 -25.35
CA THR A 56 -3.49 -0.19 -24.92
C THR A 56 -4.53 0.02 -23.81
N PHE A 57 -5.56 -0.82 -23.74
CA PHE A 57 -6.58 -0.74 -22.69
C PHE A 57 -6.03 -1.03 -21.29
N ALA A 58 -5.06 -1.93 -21.13
CA ALA A 58 -4.49 -2.26 -19.84
C ALA A 58 -3.83 -1.03 -19.17
N GLU A 59 -3.19 -0.15 -19.94
CA GLU A 59 -2.61 1.10 -19.41
C GLU A 59 -3.66 2.00 -18.75
N LEU A 60 -4.84 2.13 -19.38
CA LEU A 60 -5.93 2.95 -18.85
C LEU A 60 -6.45 2.37 -17.54
N PHE A 61 -6.59 1.05 -17.44
CA PHE A 61 -7.02 0.40 -16.20
C PHE A 61 -5.96 0.51 -15.09
N LEU A 62 -4.66 0.42 -15.42
CA LEU A 62 -3.60 0.68 -14.44
C LEU A 62 -3.68 2.11 -13.90
N GLY A 63 -3.80 3.10 -14.80
CA GLY A 63 -3.96 4.50 -14.43
C GLY A 63 -5.21 4.73 -13.56
N ALA A 64 -6.35 4.15 -13.94
CA ALA A 64 -7.59 4.21 -13.16
C ALA A 64 -7.42 3.60 -11.76
N GLY A 65 -6.73 2.46 -11.65
CA GLY A 65 -6.41 1.82 -10.37
C GLY A 65 -5.56 2.71 -9.47
N VAL A 66 -4.48 3.29 -10.01
CA VAL A 66 -3.59 4.21 -9.28
C VAL A 66 -4.32 5.49 -8.85
N LEU A 67 -5.16 6.06 -9.72
CA LEU A 67 -5.99 7.23 -9.38
C LEU A 67 -7.03 6.91 -8.30
N ALA A 68 -7.65 5.72 -8.35
CA ALA A 68 -8.57 5.27 -7.30
C ALA A 68 -7.83 5.11 -5.96
N VAL A 69 -6.61 4.56 -5.97
CA VAL A 69 -5.75 4.52 -4.78
C VAL A 69 -5.49 5.93 -4.26
N LEU A 70 -5.05 6.86 -5.10
CA LEU A 70 -4.79 8.25 -4.71
C LEU A 70 -6.03 8.93 -4.12
N ALA A 71 -7.19 8.79 -4.77
CA ALA A 71 -8.46 9.35 -4.30
C ALA A 71 -8.88 8.75 -2.96
N GLY A 72 -8.71 7.44 -2.78
CA GLY A 72 -8.99 6.77 -1.52
C GLY A 72 -8.05 7.20 -0.40
N THR A 73 -6.74 7.30 -0.67
CA THR A 73 -5.73 7.82 0.27
C THR A 73 -6.02 9.27 0.64
N TRP A 74 -6.45 10.10 -0.31
CA TRP A 74 -6.87 11.47 -0.06
C TRP A 74 -8.07 11.53 0.88
N ARG A 75 -9.11 10.72 0.65
CA ARG A 75 -10.28 10.65 1.54
C ARG A 75 -9.93 10.20 2.95
N LEU A 76 -9.06 9.20 3.09
CA LEU A 76 -8.55 8.77 4.39
C LEU A 76 -7.84 9.93 5.13
N ARG A 77 -7.02 10.71 4.42
CA ARG A 77 -6.33 11.88 4.99
C ARG A 77 -7.29 12.98 5.43
N GLN A 78 -8.39 13.18 4.72
CA GLN A 78 -9.39 14.19 5.07
C GLN A 78 -10.18 13.88 6.35
N ALA A 79 -10.20 12.63 6.80
CA ALA A 79 -10.87 12.25 8.05
C ALA A 79 -10.19 12.92 9.25
N ARG A 80 -10.94 13.68 10.04
CA ARG A 80 -10.41 14.47 11.16
C ARG A 80 -10.53 13.71 12.49
N LEU A 81 -9.75 12.65 12.64
CA LEU A 81 -9.72 11.86 13.88
C LEU A 81 -8.92 12.56 15.00
N ASP A 82 -7.60 12.73 14.81
CA ASP A 82 -6.69 13.36 15.77
C ASP A 82 -5.38 13.80 15.07
N ALA A 83 -4.49 14.48 15.80
CA ALA A 83 -3.19 14.92 15.27
C ALA A 83 -2.29 13.73 14.88
N ALA A 84 -2.37 12.62 15.63
CA ALA A 84 -1.58 11.42 15.35
C ALA A 84 -2.04 10.69 14.06
N TRP A 85 -3.32 10.80 13.67
CA TRP A 85 -3.84 10.31 12.38
C TRP A 85 -3.17 11.05 11.24
N GLN A 86 -3.17 12.38 11.34
CA GLN A 86 -2.59 13.25 10.33
C GLN A 86 -1.09 12.97 10.18
N ALA A 87 -0.39 12.72 11.28
CA ALA A 87 1.02 12.30 11.25
C ALA A 87 1.19 10.92 10.58
N THR A 88 0.36 9.94 10.91
CA THR A 88 0.39 8.58 10.34
C THR A 88 0.13 8.61 8.83
N MET A 89 -0.79 9.47 8.38
CA MET A 89 -1.21 9.56 6.99
C MET A 89 -0.24 10.34 6.09
N ARG A 90 0.79 10.99 6.65
CA ARG A 90 1.81 11.71 5.88
C ARG A 90 2.51 10.82 4.87
N TRP A 91 2.93 9.62 5.30
CA TRP A 91 3.70 8.70 4.45
C TRP A 91 2.85 8.03 3.37
N PRO A 92 1.69 7.41 3.68
CA PRO A 92 0.82 6.84 2.65
C PRO A 92 0.44 7.86 1.58
N TRP A 93 0.16 9.11 1.98
CA TRP A 93 -0.15 10.18 1.02
C TRP A 93 1.01 10.48 0.08
N ARG A 94 2.23 10.66 0.61
CA ARG A 94 3.42 10.93 -0.22
C ARG A 94 3.67 9.80 -1.21
N TRP A 95 3.58 8.55 -0.74
CA TRP A 95 3.77 7.39 -1.61
C TRP A 95 2.67 7.28 -2.66
N ALA A 96 1.41 7.56 -2.34
CA ALA A 96 0.33 7.56 -3.34
C ALA A 96 0.54 8.61 -4.45
N VAL A 97 0.99 9.81 -4.08
CA VAL A 97 1.33 10.88 -5.05
C VAL A 97 2.52 10.48 -5.92
N LEU A 98 3.59 9.96 -5.30
CA LEU A 98 4.77 9.49 -6.04
C LEU A 98 4.42 8.34 -6.99
N THR A 99 3.65 7.35 -6.53
CA THR A 99 3.18 6.25 -7.38
C THR A 99 2.35 6.77 -8.56
N THR A 100 1.53 7.81 -8.36
CA THR A 100 0.78 8.44 -9.47
C THR A 100 1.70 9.12 -10.48
N TYR A 101 2.70 9.86 -10.01
CA TYR A 101 3.73 10.45 -10.89
C TYR A 101 4.48 9.37 -11.68
N PHE A 102 4.99 8.35 -10.99
CA PHE A 102 5.74 7.27 -11.61
C PHE A 102 4.88 6.40 -12.53
N CYS A 103 3.55 6.33 -12.33
CA CYS A 103 2.63 5.66 -13.26
C CYS A 103 2.67 6.27 -14.66
N VAL A 104 2.80 7.60 -14.75
CA VAL A 104 2.95 8.31 -16.04
C VAL A 104 4.29 7.99 -16.69
N VAL A 105 5.37 7.90 -15.89
CA VAL A 105 6.69 7.54 -16.42
C VAL A 105 6.72 6.07 -16.85
N PHE A 106 6.06 5.18 -16.11
CA PHE A 106 5.89 3.77 -16.46
C PHE A 106 5.15 3.60 -17.79
N TYR A 107 4.14 4.44 -18.04
CA TYR A 107 3.46 4.51 -19.33
C TYR A 107 4.41 4.88 -20.47
N MET A 108 5.28 5.88 -20.26
CA MET A 108 6.30 6.26 -21.25
C MET A 108 7.34 5.17 -21.46
N TRP A 109 7.80 4.53 -20.38
CA TRP A 109 8.75 3.42 -20.44
C TRP A 109 8.25 2.29 -21.34
N ARG A 110 6.98 1.92 -21.26
CA ARG A 110 6.41 0.86 -22.11
C ARG A 110 6.51 1.15 -23.62
N ARG A 111 6.54 2.43 -24.00
CA ARG A 111 6.68 2.85 -25.41
C ARG A 111 8.13 2.89 -25.87
N VAL A 112 9.06 3.16 -24.95
CA VAL A 112 10.51 3.25 -25.23
C VAL A 112 11.27 2.45 -24.17
N PRO A 113 11.14 1.10 -24.17
CA PRO A 113 11.60 0.27 -23.06
C PRO A 113 13.11 0.19 -22.93
N LEU A 114 13.86 0.52 -23.99
CA LEU A 114 15.33 0.47 -24.03
C LEU A 114 16.01 1.72 -23.44
N GLN A 115 15.25 2.77 -23.11
CA GLN A 115 15.84 3.98 -22.54
C GLN A 115 16.12 3.78 -21.03
N PRO A 116 17.39 3.83 -20.59
CA PRO A 116 17.76 3.51 -19.20
C PRO A 116 17.07 4.42 -18.17
N TYR A 117 16.95 5.71 -18.49
CA TYR A 117 16.24 6.68 -17.66
C TYR A 117 14.81 6.23 -17.34
N LEU A 118 14.05 5.77 -18.35
CA LEU A 118 12.67 5.34 -18.18
C LEU A 118 12.58 4.01 -17.42
N GLN A 119 13.54 3.10 -17.63
CA GLN A 119 13.63 1.85 -16.88
C GLN A 119 13.87 2.10 -15.38
N THR A 120 14.81 2.98 -15.01
CA THR A 120 15.05 3.34 -13.60
C THR A 120 13.80 3.93 -12.95
N ASN A 121 13.05 4.75 -13.69
CA ASN A 121 11.78 5.29 -13.20
C ASN A 121 10.68 4.21 -13.07
N ALA A 122 10.66 3.19 -13.95
CA ALA A 122 9.76 2.04 -13.82
C ALA A 122 10.06 1.21 -12.56
N LEU A 123 11.34 1.06 -12.20
CA LEU A 123 11.72 0.49 -10.90
C LEU A 123 11.29 1.40 -9.74
N GLY A 124 11.40 2.72 -9.91
CA GLY A 124 10.88 3.72 -8.98
C GLY A 124 9.37 3.58 -8.74
N PHE A 125 8.59 3.27 -9.79
CA PHE A 125 7.16 2.98 -9.67
C PHE A 125 6.90 1.77 -8.76
N LEU A 126 7.61 0.66 -9.00
CA LEU A 126 7.48 -0.56 -8.20
C LEU A 126 7.86 -0.29 -6.73
N ALA A 127 8.99 0.40 -6.50
CA ALA A 127 9.46 0.75 -5.17
C ALA A 127 8.45 1.64 -4.42
N CYS A 128 7.87 2.64 -5.09
CA CYS A 128 6.82 3.49 -4.52
C CYS A 128 5.54 2.70 -4.20
N GLY A 129 5.16 1.75 -5.05
CA GLY A 129 4.04 0.85 -4.79
C GLY A 129 4.24 -0.01 -3.55
N ILE A 130 5.42 -0.61 -3.39
CA ILE A 130 5.78 -1.38 -2.18
C ILE A 130 5.78 -0.47 -0.94
N ALA A 131 6.43 0.69 -1.02
CA ALA A 131 6.48 1.64 0.10
C ALA A 131 5.07 2.13 0.49
N TYR A 132 4.18 2.33 -0.49
CA TYR A 132 2.78 2.63 -0.26
C TYR A 132 2.09 1.51 0.52
N LEU A 133 2.20 0.25 0.09
CA LEU A 133 1.59 -0.91 0.79
C LEU A 133 2.04 -1.04 2.24
N ILE A 134 3.34 -0.86 2.49
CA ILE A 134 3.93 -0.91 3.83
C ILE A 134 3.33 0.21 4.70
N SER A 135 3.34 1.44 4.19
CA SER A 135 2.80 2.60 4.93
C SER A 135 1.29 2.49 5.17
N LEU A 136 0.54 1.96 4.19
CA LEU A 136 -0.90 1.73 4.29
C LEU A 136 -1.23 0.69 5.36
N SER A 137 -0.47 -0.41 5.40
CA SER A 137 -0.63 -1.45 6.44
C SER A 137 -0.43 -0.87 7.84
N GLY A 138 0.57 0.01 8.00
CA GLY A 138 0.77 0.78 9.24
C GLY A 138 -0.40 1.70 9.58
N ALA A 139 -0.96 2.40 8.60
CA ALA A 139 -2.12 3.28 8.79
C ALA A 139 -3.39 2.51 9.16
N VAL A 140 -3.64 1.35 8.52
CA VAL A 140 -4.73 0.45 8.87
C VAL A 140 -4.58 -0.05 10.31
N GLY A 141 -3.39 -0.50 10.70
CA GLY A 141 -3.10 -0.92 12.07
C GLY A 141 -3.24 0.20 13.12
N ALA A 142 -2.93 1.44 12.75
CA ALA A 142 -3.19 2.59 13.62
C ALA A 142 -4.69 2.85 13.80
N LEU A 143 -5.48 2.73 12.72
CA LEU A 143 -6.92 2.93 12.77
C LEU A 143 -7.64 1.83 13.57
N THR A 144 -7.30 0.56 13.35
CA THR A 144 -7.96 -0.56 14.06
C THR A 144 -7.72 -0.53 15.57
N ARG A 145 -6.52 -0.10 16.01
CA ARG A 145 -6.24 0.18 17.43
C ARG A 145 -7.19 1.21 18.01
N ARG A 146 -7.45 2.28 17.28
CA ARG A 146 -8.32 3.37 17.73
C ARG A 146 -9.77 2.94 17.80
N LEU A 147 -10.20 2.10 16.86
CA LEU A 147 -11.54 1.49 16.86
C LEU A 147 -11.76 0.49 18.02
N GLY A 148 -10.75 0.27 18.88
CA GLY A 148 -10.81 -0.64 20.02
C GLY A 148 -10.60 -2.10 19.66
N ARG A 149 -10.13 -2.41 18.44
CA ARG A 149 -9.87 -3.77 17.98
C ARG A 149 -8.39 -4.10 18.10
N THR A 150 -7.96 -4.41 19.33
CA THR A 150 -6.57 -4.75 19.67
C THR A 150 -6.09 -6.04 18.99
N ASP A 151 -7.01 -6.97 18.70
CA ASP A 151 -6.69 -8.22 18.02
C ASP A 151 -6.31 -7.96 16.56
N LEU A 152 -7.16 -7.23 15.82
CA LEU A 152 -6.87 -6.79 14.45
C LEU A 152 -5.61 -5.91 14.38
N ALA A 153 -5.32 -5.14 15.43
CA ALA A 153 -4.12 -4.33 15.49
C ALA A 153 -2.83 -5.16 15.62
N ARG A 154 -2.88 -6.27 16.35
CA ARG A 154 -1.76 -7.20 16.51
C ARG A 154 -1.57 -8.04 15.24
N GLU A 155 -2.67 -8.49 14.64
CA GLU A 155 -2.68 -9.10 13.30
C GLU A 155 -2.05 -8.17 12.27
N SER A 156 -2.43 -6.89 12.24
CA SER A 156 -1.90 -5.95 11.26
C SER A 156 -0.38 -5.73 11.36
N ARG A 157 0.20 -5.90 12.55
CA ARG A 157 1.65 -5.81 12.74
C ARG A 157 2.36 -7.05 12.23
N TRP A 158 1.84 -8.23 12.53
CA TRP A 158 2.38 -9.49 12.02
C TRP A 158 2.26 -9.57 10.51
N PHE A 159 1.09 -9.30 9.98
CA PHE A 159 0.86 -9.27 8.54
C PHE A 159 1.62 -8.14 7.87
N GLY A 160 1.75 -6.96 8.50
CA GLY A 160 2.60 -5.89 8.00
C GLY A 160 4.06 -6.35 7.89
N ALA A 161 4.59 -7.01 8.91
CA ALA A 161 5.95 -7.55 8.90
C ALA A 161 6.14 -8.68 7.86
N VAL A 162 5.16 -9.57 7.73
CA VAL A 162 5.15 -10.62 6.70
C VAL A 162 5.10 -10.00 5.30
N SER A 163 4.23 -8.99 5.08
CA SER A 163 4.12 -8.31 3.80
C SER A 163 5.37 -7.52 3.42
N VAL A 164 5.97 -6.83 4.40
CA VAL A 164 7.28 -6.16 4.24
C VAL A 164 8.32 -7.19 3.83
N THR A 165 8.41 -8.33 4.54
CA THR A 165 9.42 -9.36 4.28
C THR A 165 9.23 -9.99 2.91
N LEU A 166 7.99 -10.37 2.57
CA LEU A 166 7.66 -11.00 1.29
C LEU A 166 7.78 -10.07 0.08
N LEU A 167 7.69 -8.75 0.27
CA LEU A 167 7.89 -7.77 -0.81
C LEU A 167 9.35 -7.31 -0.92
N LEU A 168 10.01 -7.04 0.20
CA LEU A 168 11.40 -6.54 0.20
C LEU A 168 12.41 -7.65 -0.06
N ALA A 169 12.24 -8.85 0.50
CA ALA A 169 13.22 -9.92 0.32
C ALA A 169 13.45 -10.27 -1.15
N PRO A 170 12.43 -10.53 -2.00
CA PRO A 170 12.66 -10.78 -3.42
C PRO A 170 13.15 -9.55 -4.17
N ALA A 171 12.72 -8.33 -3.80
CA ALA A 171 13.21 -7.11 -4.43
C ALA A 171 14.71 -6.87 -4.17
N VAL A 172 15.14 -7.05 -2.91
CA VAL A 172 16.54 -6.94 -2.51
C VAL A 172 17.37 -8.07 -3.12
N ALA A 173 16.84 -9.29 -3.16
CA ALA A 173 17.52 -10.42 -3.81
C ALA A 173 17.70 -10.18 -5.31
N ALA A 174 16.68 -9.65 -6.01
CA ALA A 174 16.76 -9.31 -7.42
C ALA A 174 17.79 -8.20 -7.70
N LEU A 175 17.76 -7.12 -6.91
CA LEU A 175 18.74 -6.03 -7.03
C LEU A 175 20.15 -6.49 -6.71
N GLY A 176 20.32 -7.33 -5.67
CA GLY A 176 21.60 -7.92 -5.30
C GLY A 176 22.15 -8.84 -6.39
N TYR A 177 21.31 -9.70 -6.96
CA TYR A 177 21.67 -10.58 -8.07
C TYR A 177 22.14 -9.78 -9.29
N VAL A 178 21.33 -8.81 -9.71
CA VAL A 178 21.65 -7.92 -10.84
C VAL A 178 22.94 -7.13 -10.58
N GLY A 179 23.13 -6.61 -9.36
CA GLY A 179 24.34 -5.86 -8.99
C GLY A 179 25.60 -6.74 -9.00
N VAL A 180 25.52 -7.97 -8.48
CA VAL A 180 26.64 -8.92 -8.50
C VAL A 180 26.98 -9.33 -9.94
N MET A 181 25.97 -9.55 -10.78
CA MET A 181 26.20 -9.96 -12.16
C MET A 181 26.75 -8.84 -13.02
N ALA A 182 26.28 -7.60 -12.85
CA ALA A 182 26.84 -6.43 -13.53
C ALA A 182 28.34 -6.24 -13.22
N VAL A 183 28.75 -6.48 -11.97
CA VAL A 183 30.16 -6.38 -11.57
C VAL A 183 31.01 -7.55 -12.11
N ARG A 184 30.42 -8.75 -12.23
CA ARG A 184 31.18 -9.96 -12.59
C ARG A 184 31.27 -10.22 -14.10
N HIS A 185 30.26 -9.84 -14.88
CA HIS A 185 30.14 -10.25 -16.28
C HIS A 185 30.11 -9.07 -17.27
N ASP A 186 30.19 -7.82 -16.79
CA ASP A 186 30.04 -6.60 -17.60
C ASP A 186 28.74 -6.58 -18.44
N GLU A 187 27.77 -7.38 -18.03
CA GLU A 187 26.47 -7.53 -18.68
C GLU A 187 25.56 -6.38 -18.28
N ASN A 188 24.67 -6.00 -19.18
CA ASN A 188 23.74 -4.91 -18.93
C ASN A 188 22.75 -5.34 -17.82
N PRO A 189 22.81 -4.76 -16.60
CA PRO A 189 22.00 -5.19 -15.45
C PRO A 189 20.49 -5.16 -15.73
N LEU A 190 20.09 -4.28 -16.66
CA LEU A 190 18.70 -4.03 -17.00
C LEU A 190 18.12 -5.13 -17.89
N LEU A 191 18.94 -5.77 -18.73
CA LEU A 191 18.52 -6.86 -19.60
C LEU A 191 18.36 -8.15 -18.79
N GLN A 192 19.29 -8.42 -17.87
CA GLN A 192 19.16 -9.50 -16.90
C GLN A 192 17.93 -9.37 -15.99
N PHE A 193 17.59 -8.16 -15.57
CA PHE A 193 16.37 -7.95 -14.77
C PHE A 193 15.10 -8.28 -15.55
N GLN A 194 15.06 -7.93 -16.85
CA GLN A 194 13.94 -8.30 -17.73
C GLN A 194 13.86 -9.81 -17.94
N GLU A 195 14.99 -10.49 -18.14
CA GLU A 195 15.04 -11.95 -18.20
C GLU A 195 14.55 -12.56 -16.88
N MET A 196 15.03 -12.06 -15.73
CA MET A 196 14.62 -12.54 -14.41
C MET A 196 13.11 -12.39 -14.18
N LEU A 197 12.51 -11.30 -14.66
CA LEU A 197 11.05 -11.10 -14.68
C LEU A 197 10.33 -12.12 -15.57
N GLY A 198 10.90 -12.44 -16.74
CA GLY A 198 10.37 -13.47 -17.64
C GLY A 198 10.41 -14.89 -17.05
N TRP A 199 11.31 -15.13 -16.09
CA TRP A 199 11.43 -16.38 -15.34
C TRP A 199 10.54 -16.45 -14.10
N ILE A 200 9.72 -15.42 -13.82
CA ILE A 200 8.74 -15.48 -12.73
C ILE A 200 7.72 -16.57 -13.04
N THR A 201 7.90 -17.71 -12.39
CA THR A 201 7.00 -18.86 -12.46
C THR A 201 5.75 -18.61 -11.62
N GLY A 202 4.65 -19.31 -11.93
CA GLY A 202 3.39 -19.22 -11.19
C GLY A 202 3.53 -19.26 -9.65
N PRO A 203 4.39 -20.10 -9.06
CA PRO A 203 4.63 -20.12 -7.61
C PRO A 203 5.24 -18.82 -7.06
N VAL A 204 6.21 -18.21 -7.76
CA VAL A 204 6.83 -16.94 -7.35
C VAL A 204 5.79 -15.82 -7.39
N MET A 205 4.94 -15.82 -8.42
CA MET A 205 3.82 -14.89 -8.51
C MET A 205 2.83 -15.08 -7.36
N LEU A 206 2.54 -16.32 -6.95
CA LEU A 206 1.66 -16.60 -5.81
C LEU A 206 2.24 -16.04 -4.50
N VAL A 207 3.54 -16.22 -4.28
CA VAL A 207 4.26 -15.65 -3.11
C VAL A 207 4.23 -14.11 -3.14
N LEU A 208 4.36 -13.49 -4.31
CA LEU A 208 4.29 -12.03 -4.48
C LEU A 208 2.86 -11.47 -4.34
N LEU A 209 1.82 -12.25 -4.67
CA LEU A 209 0.42 -11.87 -4.52
C LEU A 209 -0.09 -12.06 -3.09
N LEU A 210 0.54 -12.91 -2.29
CA LEU A 210 0.20 -13.14 -0.88
C LEU A 210 0.24 -11.87 0.00
N PRO A 211 1.29 -11.02 -0.02
CA PRO A 211 1.29 -9.78 0.74
C PRO A 211 0.20 -8.79 0.28
N LEU A 212 -0.18 -8.87 -1.00
CA LEU A 212 -1.24 -8.05 -1.58
C LEU A 212 -2.62 -8.50 -1.12
N SER A 213 -2.90 -9.81 -1.11
CA SER A 213 -4.16 -10.36 -0.60
C SER A 213 -4.34 -10.07 0.89
N LEU A 214 -3.26 -10.16 1.68
CA LEU A 214 -3.25 -9.79 3.09
C LEU A 214 -3.55 -8.29 3.30
N THR A 215 -2.93 -7.41 2.50
CA THR A 215 -3.17 -5.97 2.59
C THR A 215 -4.61 -5.61 2.21
N LEU A 216 -5.14 -6.23 1.14
CA LEU A 216 -6.54 -6.08 0.72
C LEU A 216 -7.52 -6.58 1.79
N GLY A 217 -7.24 -7.73 2.40
CA GLY A 217 -8.02 -8.28 3.50
C GLY A 217 -8.09 -7.34 4.71
N MET A 218 -6.96 -6.71 5.06
CA MET A 218 -6.92 -5.72 6.12
C MET A 218 -7.69 -4.43 5.80
N VAL A 219 -7.52 -3.91 4.58
CA VAL A 219 -8.26 -2.74 4.10
C VAL A 219 -9.77 -3.02 4.19
N TRP A 220 -10.20 -4.21 3.75
CA TRP A 220 -11.59 -4.63 3.84
C TRP A 220 -12.08 -4.75 5.30
N ALA A 221 -11.31 -5.40 6.16
CA ALA A 221 -11.64 -5.54 7.58
C ALA A 221 -11.74 -4.19 8.30
N ALA A 222 -10.87 -3.23 7.95
CA ALA A 222 -10.89 -1.88 8.49
C ALA A 222 -12.12 -1.08 8.03
N LYS A 223 -12.50 -1.22 6.76
CA LYS A 223 -13.75 -0.67 6.22
C LYS A 223 -14.96 -1.23 6.99
N ASP A 224 -15.05 -2.55 7.16
CA ASP A 224 -16.19 -3.17 7.86
C ASP A 224 -16.23 -2.77 9.35
N ALA A 225 -15.08 -2.63 10.01
CA ALA A 225 -15.00 -2.10 11.37
C ALA A 225 -15.52 -0.66 11.47
N THR A 226 -15.22 0.17 10.47
CA THR A 226 -15.69 1.56 10.38
C THR A 226 -17.21 1.61 10.18
N LEU A 227 -17.76 0.78 9.30
CA LEU A 227 -19.20 0.70 9.06
C LEU A 227 -19.98 0.19 10.28
N ARG A 228 -19.47 -0.82 10.99
CA ARG A 228 -20.10 -1.31 12.23
C ARG A 228 -20.20 -0.23 13.30
N ARG A 229 -19.17 0.62 13.41
CA ARG A 229 -19.20 1.77 14.32
C ARG A 229 -20.22 2.83 13.90
N LEU A 230 -20.32 3.11 12.61
CA LEU A 230 -21.33 4.02 12.08
C LEU A 230 -22.75 3.53 12.43
N MET A 231 -23.04 2.26 12.17
CA MET A 231 -24.36 1.66 12.48
C MET A 231 -24.67 1.69 13.98
N ALA A 232 -23.70 1.36 14.83
CA ALA A 232 -23.89 1.42 16.29
C ALA A 232 -24.16 2.84 16.81
N GLY A 233 -23.56 3.86 16.18
CA GLY A 233 -23.82 5.27 16.50
C GLY A 233 -25.22 5.75 16.08
N ASP A 234 -25.75 5.23 14.98
CA ASP A 234 -27.11 5.55 14.52
C ASP A 234 -28.18 4.86 15.38
N SER A 235 -27.93 3.63 15.86
CA SER A 235 -28.83 2.92 16.77
C SER A 235 -28.97 3.60 18.13
N GLY A 236 -27.91 4.26 18.63
CA GLY A 236 -27.93 5.00 19.89
C GLY A 236 -28.58 6.38 19.83
N ARG A 237 -28.87 6.91 18.63
CA ARG A 237 -29.60 8.19 18.43
C ARG A 237 -31.11 8.01 18.22
N SER A 238 -31.54 6.77 18.00
CA SER A 238 -32.93 6.41 17.70
C SER A 238 -33.64 5.72 18.87
N ALA A 239 -33.01 5.67 20.04
CA ALA A 239 -33.58 5.26 21.33
C ALA A 239 -33.57 6.46 22.29
#